data_AF-A0A2N6FRA6-F1
#
_entry.id   AF-A0A2N6FRA6-F1
#
_cell.length_a   1.000
_cell.length_b   1.000
_cell.length_c   1.000
_cell.angle_alpha   90.00
_cell.angle_beta   90.00
_cell.angle_gamma   90.00
#
_symmetry.space_group_name_H-M   'P 1'
#
loop_
_entity.id
_entity.type
_entity.pdbx_description
1 polymer ?
#
loop_
_entity_poly.entity_id
_entity_poly.type
_entity_poly.pdbx_seq_one_letter_code
_entity_poly.pdbx_strand_id
1 'polypeptide(L)'
;MTNIIEKDYIKYYKGNAPLILSAPHGGDYKPKNIKTRTKGDFEKDDYTYELSELIIDEFYKQTNLQPYGIIAQISREKVDLNRSRKEAFEDKNTEVIYETFHEFIKE
;
A
#
# COMPACT_ATOMS: atom_id res chain seq x y z
N MET A 1 11.52 -12.69 -13.19
CA MET A 1 10.17 -12.15 -13.43
C MET A 1 9.61 -11.71 -12.09
N THR A 2 9.28 -10.44 -11.96
CA THR A 2 8.66 -9.86 -10.77
C THR A 2 7.24 -10.43 -10.65
N ASN A 3 6.93 -11.11 -9.56
CA ASN A 3 5.58 -11.61 -9.30
C ASN A 3 4.80 -10.52 -8.56
N ILE A 4 4.02 -9.75 -9.31
CA ILE A 4 3.22 -8.63 -8.80
C ILE A 4 1.76 -9.05 -8.75
N ILE A 5 1.13 -8.87 -7.60
CA ILE A 5 -0.29 -9.08 -7.36
C ILE A 5 -0.91 -7.73 -7.06
N GLU A 6 -1.93 -7.33 -7.82
CA GLU A 6 -2.73 -6.14 -7.53
C GLU A 6 -4.10 -6.59 -7.03
N LYS A 7 -4.42 -6.24 -5.79
CA LYS A 7 -5.66 -6.63 -5.12
C LYS A 7 -6.13 -5.52 -4.21
N ASP A 8 -7.42 -5.16 -4.30
CA ASP A 8 -8.05 -4.17 -3.41
C ASP A 8 -7.26 -2.85 -3.29
N TYR A 9 -6.73 -2.34 -4.41
CA TYR A 9 -5.88 -1.15 -4.49
C TYR A 9 -4.54 -1.25 -3.74
N ILE A 10 -4.09 -2.46 -3.44
CA ILE A 10 -2.76 -2.75 -2.90
C ILE A 10 -1.96 -3.48 -3.96
N LYS A 11 -0.76 -2.96 -4.24
CA LYS A 11 0.23 -3.59 -5.10
C LYS A 11 1.21 -4.37 -4.24
N TYR A 12 1.21 -5.69 -4.41
CA TYR A 12 2.05 -6.63 -3.68
C TYR A 12 3.15 -7.21 -4.58
N TYR A 13 4.40 -6.94 -4.25
CA TYR A 13 5.57 -7.54 -4.85
C TYR A 13 5.94 -8.75 -4.00
N LYS A 14 5.73 -9.95 -4.53
CA LYS A 14 6.15 -11.17 -3.83
C LYS A 14 7.67 -11.31 -3.90
N GLY A 15 8.30 -11.32 -2.73
CA GLY A 15 9.75 -11.32 -2.58
C GLY A 15 10.38 -12.67 -2.24
N ASN A 16 11.70 -12.67 -2.18
CA ASN A 16 12.54 -13.73 -1.64
C ASN A 16 13.72 -13.21 -0.80
N ALA A 17 13.79 -11.89 -0.56
CA ALA A 17 14.77 -11.26 0.33
C ALA A 17 14.22 -11.14 1.76
N PRO A 18 15.08 -11.06 2.80
CA PRO A 18 14.66 -10.79 4.18
C PRO A 18 14.37 -9.30 4.40
N LEU A 19 13.61 -8.67 3.49
CA LEU A 19 13.27 -7.26 3.50
C LEU A 19 11.83 -7.05 3.03
N ILE A 20 11.07 -6.30 3.81
CA ILE A 20 9.72 -5.84 3.47
C ILE A 20 9.76 -4.31 3.34
N LEU A 21 9.34 -3.80 2.19
CA LEU A 21 9.08 -2.39 1.95
C LEU A 21 7.56 -2.16 1.97
N SER A 22 7.07 -1.33 2.87
CA SER A 22 5.65 -0.95 2.91
C SER A 22 5.49 0.56 2.71
N ALA A 23 4.54 0.94 1.86
CA ALA A 23 4.26 2.34 1.52
C ALA A 23 2.74 2.57 1.52
N PRO A 24 2.18 3.03 2.66
CA PRO A 24 0.72 3.09 2.84
C PRO A 24 0.05 4.33 2.22
N HIS A 25 0.81 5.37 1.86
CA HIS A 25 0.26 6.72 1.67
C HIS A 25 0.61 7.42 0.36
N GLY A 26 1.30 6.77 -0.58
CA GLY A 26 1.67 7.37 -1.87
C GLY A 26 0.58 7.33 -2.95
N GLY A 27 -0.52 6.63 -2.72
CA GLY A 27 -1.57 6.38 -3.71
C GLY A 27 -2.48 7.58 -4.02
N ASP A 28 -2.96 7.68 -5.27
CA ASP A 28 -3.89 8.73 -5.72
C ASP A 28 -5.32 8.24 -5.98
N TYR A 29 -5.54 6.92 -5.98
CA TYR A 29 -6.86 6.40 -6.34
C TYR A 29 -7.91 6.81 -5.31
N LYS A 30 -8.99 7.44 -5.80
CA LYS A 30 -10.15 7.87 -4.99
C LYS A 30 -11.44 7.27 -5.57
N PRO A 31 -11.72 5.97 -5.35
CA PRO A 31 -12.92 5.32 -5.90
C PRO A 31 -14.20 6.02 -5.44
N LYS A 32 -15.15 6.21 -6.37
CA LYS A 32 -16.39 6.95 -6.10
C LYS A 32 -17.35 6.20 -5.17
N ASN A 33 -17.29 4.87 -5.16
CA ASN A 33 -18.10 3.99 -4.33
C ASN A 33 -17.59 3.85 -2.89
N ILE A 34 -16.45 4.47 -2.55
CA ILE A 34 -15.89 4.50 -1.20
C ILE A 34 -16.06 5.91 -0.64
N LYS A 35 -16.69 6.02 0.52
CA LYS A 35 -16.84 7.31 1.21
C LYS A 35 -15.46 7.84 1.64
N THR A 36 -15.21 9.12 1.39
CA THR A 36 -14.02 9.82 1.90
C THR A 36 -14.14 9.99 3.42
N ARG A 37 -13.03 9.77 4.14
CA ARG A 37 -12.94 10.03 5.57
C ARG A 37 -13.17 11.51 5.86
N THR A 38 -13.75 11.82 7.02
CA THR A 38 -14.02 13.19 7.46
C THR A 38 -13.10 13.63 8.60
N LYS A 39 -12.27 12.73 9.12
CA LYS A 39 -11.34 12.99 10.22
C LYS A 39 -9.94 12.42 9.94
N GLY A 40 -8.95 12.97 10.64
CA GLY A 40 -7.56 12.58 10.56
C GLY A 40 -6.75 13.45 9.62
N ASP A 41 -5.64 12.91 9.15
CA ASP A 41 -4.73 13.56 8.22
C ASP A 41 -4.92 12.97 6.81
N PHE A 42 -4.76 13.83 5.82
CA PHE A 42 -5.11 13.60 4.42
C PHE A 42 -3.93 13.89 3.48
N GLU A 43 -2.82 14.43 3.98
CA GLU A 43 -1.67 14.78 3.17
C GLU A 43 -1.00 13.51 2.63
N LYS A 44 -0.96 13.39 1.31
CA LYS A 44 -0.28 12.30 0.62
C LYS A 44 1.22 12.38 0.91
N ASP A 45 1.84 11.21 1.08
CA ASP A 45 3.30 11.11 1.11
C ASP A 45 3.79 11.21 -0.34
N ASP A 46 4.01 12.44 -0.80
CA ASP A 46 4.29 12.73 -2.20
C ASP A 46 5.46 11.90 -2.75
N TYR A 47 5.26 11.38 -3.96
CA TYR A 47 6.20 10.55 -4.70
C TYR A 47 6.61 9.22 -4.05
N THR A 48 6.05 8.85 -2.89
CA THR A 48 6.43 7.60 -2.21
C THR A 48 5.93 6.34 -2.90
N TYR A 49 4.88 6.42 -3.73
CA TYR A 49 4.44 5.30 -4.56
C TYR A 49 5.53 4.94 -5.58
N GLU A 50 5.94 5.91 -6.39
CA GLU A 50 6.93 5.76 -7.44
C GLU A 50 8.33 5.48 -6.86
N LEU A 51 8.70 6.17 -5.78
CA LEU A 51 9.96 5.93 -5.09
C LEU A 51 10.06 4.50 -4.56
N SER A 52 8.96 3.95 -4.04
CA SER A 52 8.96 2.57 -3.52
C SER A 52 9.18 1.55 -4.64
N GLU A 53 8.55 1.75 -5.82
CA GLU A 53 8.81 0.91 -6.98
C GLU A 53 10.28 1.00 -7.44
N LEU A 54 10.83 2.22 -7.49
CA LEU A 54 12.24 2.43 -7.86
C LEU A 54 13.21 1.77 -6.88
N ILE A 55 12.93 1.82 -5.58
CA ILE A 55 13.74 1.13 -4.55
C ILE A 55 13.71 -0.38 -4.78
N ILE A 56 12.53 -0.95 -5.04
CA ILE A 56 12.38 -2.39 -5.30
C ILE A 56 13.19 -2.80 -6.54
N ASP A 57 13.05 -2.05 -7.62
CA ASP A 57 13.73 -2.31 -8.88
C ASP A 57 15.25 -2.20 -8.73
N GLU A 58 15.73 -1.17 -8.05
CA GLU A 58 17.15 -0.94 -7.84
C GLU A 58 17.76 -1.99 -6.91
N PHE A 59 17.05 -2.39 -5.85
CA PHE A 59 17.46 -3.47 -4.98
C PHE A 59 17.65 -4.78 -5.76
N TYR A 60 16.71 -5.11 -6.65
CA TYR A 60 16.83 -6.30 -7.50
C TYR A 60 18.04 -6.22 -8.43
N LYS A 61 18.29 -5.08 -9.07
CA LYS A 61 19.47 -4.89 -9.95
C LYS A 61 20.79 -5.10 -9.21
N GLN A 62 20.89 -4.63 -7.97
CA GLN A 62 22.13 -4.71 -7.20
C GLN A 62 22.36 -6.07 -6.55
N THR A 63 21.29 -6.79 -6.19
CA THR A 63 21.40 -7.99 -5.35
C THR A 63 20.93 -9.28 -6.03
N ASN A 64 20.18 -9.17 -7.13
CA ASN A 64 19.42 -10.24 -7.76
C ASN A 64 18.40 -10.92 -6.79
N LEU A 65 18.08 -10.27 -5.67
CA LEU A 65 17.03 -10.67 -4.73
C LEU A 65 15.85 -9.69 -4.84
N GLN A 66 14.65 -10.20 -4.63
CA GLN A 66 13.41 -9.42 -4.69
C GLN A 66 12.95 -9.10 -3.26
N PRO A 67 12.89 -7.83 -2.83
CA PRO A 67 12.25 -7.49 -1.57
C PRO A 67 10.73 -7.70 -1.71
N TYR A 68 10.09 -8.02 -0.58
CA TYR A 68 8.64 -7.93 -0.51
C TYR A 68 8.23 -6.46 -0.54
N GLY A 69 7.18 -6.14 -1.29
CA GLY A 69 6.69 -4.77 -1.43
C GLY A 69 5.18 -4.72 -1.21
N ILE A 70 4.69 -3.88 -0.29
CA ILE A 70 3.26 -3.67 -0.06
C ILE A 70 2.98 -2.18 -0.22
N ILE A 71 2.49 -1.79 -1.40
CA ILE A 71 2.36 -0.40 -1.80
C ILE A 71 0.88 -0.07 -2.03
N ALA A 72 0.36 0.94 -1.35
CA ALA A 72 -1.00 1.39 -1.53
C ALA A 72 -1.13 2.24 -2.80
N GLN A 73 -2.06 1.85 -3.68
CA GLN A 73 -2.50 2.66 -4.81
C GLN A 73 -3.63 3.62 -4.40
N ILE A 74 -4.38 3.29 -3.35
CA ILE A 74 -5.47 4.11 -2.83
C ILE A 74 -4.97 5.31 -2.02
N SER A 75 -5.66 6.45 -2.16
CA SER A 75 -5.38 7.64 -1.37
C SER A 75 -5.75 7.45 0.10
N ARG A 76 -4.91 7.99 1.00
CA ARG A 76 -5.16 7.98 2.46
C ARG A 76 -6.44 8.69 2.88
N GLU A 77 -6.96 9.58 2.02
CA GLU A 77 -8.28 10.20 2.18
C GLU A 77 -9.43 9.18 2.23
N LYS A 78 -9.26 8.03 1.57
CA LYS A 78 -10.24 6.94 1.56
C LYS A 78 -10.01 5.97 2.72
N VAL A 79 -8.75 5.59 2.94
CA VAL A 79 -8.35 4.68 4.01
C VAL A 79 -6.92 4.99 4.45
N ASP A 80 -6.71 5.24 5.74
CA ASP A 80 -5.36 5.42 6.30
C ASP A 80 -4.88 4.07 6.82
N LEU A 81 -4.05 3.42 6.01
CA LEU A 81 -3.50 2.09 6.27
C LEU A 81 -2.43 2.08 7.39
N ASN A 82 -2.06 3.25 7.92
CA ASN A 82 -1.14 3.42 9.04
C ASN A 82 -1.85 3.95 10.30
N ARG A 83 -3.12 3.58 10.45
CA ARG A 83 -3.93 3.83 11.66
C ARG A 83 -4.58 2.54 12.14
N SER A 84 -5.05 2.56 13.39
CA SER A 84 -5.86 1.45 13.91
C SER A 84 -7.15 1.31 13.10
N ARG A 85 -7.73 0.10 13.02
CA ARG A 85 -8.97 -0.17 12.26
C ARG A 85 -10.10 0.83 12.51
N LYS A 86 -10.27 1.29 13.76
CA LYS A 86 -11.30 2.27 14.15
C LYS A 86 -11.09 3.67 13.56
N GLU A 87 -9.83 4.02 13.30
CA GLU A 87 -9.43 5.33 12.79
C GLU A 87 -9.03 5.28 11.32
N ALA A 88 -8.80 4.09 10.76
CA ALA A 88 -8.32 3.88 9.40
C ALA A 88 -9.38 4.22 8.35
N PHE A 89 -10.66 4.03 8.66
CA PHE A 89 -11.74 4.29 7.72
C PHE A 89 -13.08 4.57 8.41
N GLU A 90 -13.97 5.23 7.68
CA GLU A 90 -15.35 5.52 8.10
C GLU A 90 -16.40 4.75 7.29
N ASP A 91 -15.99 4.12 6.19
CA ASP A 91 -16.84 3.28 5.33
C ASP A 91 -16.53 1.81 5.62
N LYS A 92 -17.53 0.97 5.87
CA LYS A 92 -17.27 -0.46 6.06
C LYS A 92 -16.76 -1.13 4.79
N ASN A 93 -17.06 -0.58 3.61
CA ASN A 93 -16.60 -1.13 2.34
C ASN A 93 -15.07 -1.03 2.15
N THR A 94 -14.36 -0.23 2.95
CA THR A 94 -12.88 -0.14 2.91
C THR A 94 -12.19 -1.14 3.82
N GLU A 95 -12.94 -1.88 4.63
CA GLU A 95 -12.39 -2.86 5.56
C GLU A 95 -11.54 -3.91 4.83
N VAL A 96 -12.01 -4.38 3.67
CA VAL A 96 -11.28 -5.35 2.82
C VAL A 96 -9.93 -4.80 2.32
N ILE A 97 -9.83 -3.50 2.09
CA ILE A 97 -8.59 -2.84 1.63
C ILE A 97 -7.58 -2.80 2.78
N TYR A 98 -8.05 -2.44 3.98
CA TYR A 98 -7.25 -2.44 5.20
C TYR A 98 -6.75 -3.85 5.53
N GLU A 99 -7.64 -4.84 5.47
CA GLU A 99 -7.29 -6.24 5.72
C GLU A 99 -6.27 -6.75 4.71
N THR A 100 -6.50 -6.52 3.41
CA THR A 100 -5.56 -6.94 2.35
C THR A 100 -4.16 -6.37 2.54
N PHE A 101 -4.03 -5.08 2.88
CA PHE A 101 -2.73 -4.46 3.14
C PHE A 101 -2.00 -5.13 4.32
N HIS A 102 -2.71 -5.36 5.43
CA HIS A 102 -2.11 -5.96 6.64
C HIS A 102 -1.90 -7.47 6.54
N GLU A 103 -2.67 -8.17 5.70
CA GLU A 103 -2.46 -9.59 5.40
C GLU A 103 -1.20 -9.79 4.56
N PHE A 104 -0.95 -8.96 3.53
CA PHE A 104 0.28 -9.04 2.74
C PHE A 104 1.55 -8.72 3.54
N ILE A 105 1.45 -8.00 4.66
CA ILE A 105 2.58 -7.78 5.57
C ILE A 105 2.88 -9.04 6.43
N LYS A 106 1.88 -9.90 6.64
CA LYS A 106 1.98 -11.09 7.51
C LYS A 106 2.27 -12.38 6.76
N GLU A 107 2.06 -12.41 5.44
CA GLU A 107 2.43 -13.54 4.56
C GLU A 107 3.94 -13.80 4.60
#